data_AF-A0A9P1CWI5-F1
#
_entry.id   AF-A0A9P1CWI5-F1
#
_cell.length_a   1.000
_cell.length_b   1.000
_cell.length_c   1.000
_cell.angle_alpha   90.00
_cell.angle_beta   90.00
_cell.angle_gamma   90.00
#
_symmetry.space_group_name_H-M   'P 1'
#
loop_
_entity.id
_entity.type
_entity.pdbx_description
1 polymer ?
#
loop_
_entity_poly.entity_id
_entity_poly.type
_entity_poly.pdbx_seq_one_letter_code
_entity_poly.pdbx_strand_id
1 'polypeptide(L)'
;PLVLEGRLTFLHAAIAGVGKGGSRSTIFAFEERPEQSNAQPWVEDFGGKAESVRTVECADLLRVFGYAVYMKIDVESSTIDCLESLAESQSEGNRSPVPLPKFLSMELEAASLFERFYENLQRMGYLFYKACRQYIYSPAPCEQGRYSREVPGCGSGPFGTAAVDYQQGLRWKGLSELPSDRRWVEEFESGLDWFDLHAMRVA
;
A
#
# COMPACT_ATOMS: atom_id res chain seq x y z
N PRO A 1 14.74 -13.31 6.78
CA PRO A 1 14.96 -13.16 8.23
C PRO A 1 13.65 -13.41 8.98
N LEU A 2 13.67 -14.27 10.00
CA LEU A 2 12.55 -14.41 10.94
C LEU A 2 12.57 -13.19 11.87
N VAL A 3 11.46 -12.47 12.00
CA VAL A 3 11.33 -11.36 12.95
C VAL A 3 10.91 -11.96 14.30
N LEU A 4 11.81 -11.90 15.29
CA LEU A 4 11.59 -12.49 16.62
C LEU A 4 10.98 -11.49 17.61
N GLU A 5 11.26 -10.21 17.44
CA GLU A 5 10.79 -9.12 18.28
C GLU A 5 10.50 -7.89 17.41
N GLY A 6 9.59 -7.02 17.84
CA GLY A 6 9.21 -5.83 17.10
C GLY A 6 8.59 -4.76 18.00
N ARG A 7 8.52 -3.53 17.47
CA ARG A 7 7.84 -2.39 18.11
C ARG A 7 6.73 -1.89 17.19
N LEU A 8 5.53 -1.76 17.71
CA LEU A 8 4.44 -1.08 17.01
C LEU A 8 4.56 0.42 17.24
N THR A 9 4.60 1.19 16.16
CA THR A 9 4.62 2.66 16.19
C THR A 9 3.47 3.16 15.33
N PHE A 10 2.60 3.97 15.92
CA PHE A 10 1.54 4.65 15.18
C PHE A 10 2.00 6.07 14.87
N LEU A 11 1.96 6.42 13.59
CA LEU A 11 2.19 7.79 13.14
C LEU A 11 0.88 8.35 12.60
N HIS A 12 0.45 9.47 13.15
CA HIS A 12 -0.73 10.16 12.67
C HIS A 12 -0.32 11.19 11.62
N ALA A 13 -0.28 10.76 10.36
CA ALA A 13 0.20 11.55 9.23
C ALA A 13 -0.49 11.14 7.92
N ALA A 14 -0.54 12.06 6.96
CA ALA A 14 -0.96 11.80 5.59
C ALA A 14 0.26 11.63 4.67
N ILE A 15 0.11 10.84 3.60
CA ILE A 15 1.14 10.74 2.57
C ILE A 15 1.17 12.02 1.72
N ALA A 16 2.37 12.45 1.35
CA ALA A 16 2.58 13.50 0.37
C ALA A 16 3.47 13.00 -0.77
N GLY A 17 3.23 13.55 -1.96
CA GLY A 17 4.12 13.39 -3.10
C GLY A 17 5.51 13.99 -2.86
N VAL A 18 6.43 13.67 -3.75
CA VAL A 18 7.85 14.05 -3.69
C VAL A 18 8.02 15.56 -3.48
N GLY A 19 8.81 15.94 -2.48
CA GLY A 19 9.13 17.33 -2.15
C GLY A 19 8.02 18.10 -1.44
N LYS A 20 6.89 17.45 -1.11
CA LYS A 20 5.72 18.10 -0.49
C LYS A 20 5.53 17.73 1.00
N GLY A 21 6.42 16.91 1.55
CA GLY A 21 6.39 16.52 2.96
C GLY A 21 6.64 17.70 3.93
N GLY A 22 6.19 17.56 5.18
CA GLY A 22 6.37 18.57 6.23
C GLY A 22 5.29 19.66 6.26
N SER A 23 4.32 19.61 5.34
CA SER A 23 3.14 20.45 5.33
C SER A 23 2.02 19.84 6.21
N ARG A 24 0.80 20.37 6.08
CA ARG A 24 -0.40 19.82 6.74
C ARG A 24 -1.43 19.45 5.70
N SER A 25 -2.12 18.34 5.92
CA SER A 25 -3.30 17.93 5.16
C SER A 25 -4.48 17.73 6.10
N THR A 26 -5.67 17.64 5.54
CA THR A 26 -6.88 17.23 6.24
C THR A 26 -7.19 15.80 5.85
N ILE A 27 -7.37 14.94 6.85
CA ILE A 27 -7.96 13.61 6.70
C ILE A 27 -9.31 13.61 7.42
N PHE A 28 -10.17 12.67 7.08
CA PHE A 28 -11.45 12.47 7.75
C PHE A 28 -11.43 11.09 8.40
N ALA A 29 -11.74 11.05 9.70
CA ALA A 29 -11.66 9.85 10.50
C ALA A 29 -12.90 9.67 11.38
N PHE A 30 -13.17 8.43 11.75
CA PHE A 30 -14.20 8.09 12.73
C PHE A 30 -13.56 7.80 14.09
N GLU A 31 -14.23 8.15 15.18
CA GLU A 31 -13.71 7.93 16.54
C GLU A 31 -13.65 6.44 16.91
N GLU A 32 -14.59 5.64 16.39
CA GLU A 32 -14.75 4.22 16.72
C GLU A 32 -14.33 3.26 15.60
N ARG A 33 -13.82 3.78 14.48
CA ARG A 33 -13.42 2.95 13.32
C ARG A 33 -11.97 3.21 12.92
N PRO A 34 -11.26 2.20 12.40
CA PRO A 34 -9.86 2.36 12.02
C PRO A 34 -9.68 3.08 10.68
N GLU A 35 -10.75 3.24 9.87
CA GLU A 35 -10.67 3.87 8.56
C GLU A 35 -10.39 5.37 8.65
N GLN A 36 -9.50 5.83 7.77
CA GLN A 36 -9.20 7.24 7.54
C GLN A 36 -9.27 7.45 6.03
N SER A 37 -9.95 8.52 5.60
CA SER A 37 -10.11 8.80 4.17
C SER A 37 -9.84 10.26 3.85
N ASN A 38 -9.52 10.53 2.59
CA ASN A 38 -9.49 11.88 2.03
C ASN A 38 -10.87 12.32 1.49
N ALA A 39 -11.86 11.42 1.46
CA ALA A 39 -13.18 11.66 0.89
C ALA A 39 -14.15 12.28 1.91
N GLN A 40 -14.21 13.61 1.93
CA GLN A 40 -15.07 14.38 2.82
C GLN A 40 -16.56 13.98 2.85
N PRO A 41 -17.28 13.87 1.71
CA PRO A 41 -18.74 13.92 1.73
C PRO A 41 -19.38 12.78 2.51
N TRP A 42 -18.96 11.54 2.27
CA TRP A 42 -19.55 10.41 2.98
C TRP A 42 -19.05 10.32 4.42
N VAL A 43 -17.77 10.63 4.70
CA VAL A 43 -17.25 10.52 6.07
C VAL A 43 -17.99 11.46 7.02
N GLU A 44 -18.26 12.70 6.60
CA GLU A 44 -19.05 13.66 7.39
C GLU A 44 -20.52 13.20 7.53
N ASP A 45 -21.14 12.67 6.48
CA ASP A 45 -22.52 12.14 6.51
C ASP A 45 -22.70 11.01 7.53
N PHE A 46 -21.65 10.22 7.78
CA PHE A 46 -21.63 9.14 8.77
C PHE A 46 -21.05 9.54 10.13
N GLY A 47 -20.84 10.85 10.38
CA GLY A 47 -20.42 11.39 11.68
C GLY A 47 -18.91 11.38 11.94
N GLY A 48 -18.10 11.17 10.91
CA GLY A 48 -16.66 11.36 10.97
C GLY A 48 -16.28 12.84 11.10
N LYS A 49 -15.04 13.09 11.52
CA LYS A 49 -14.51 14.43 11.81
C LYS A 49 -13.28 14.72 10.95
N ALA A 50 -13.15 15.97 10.54
CA ALA A 50 -11.95 16.46 9.90
C ALA A 50 -10.81 16.58 10.92
N GLU A 51 -9.67 15.97 10.61
CA GLU A 51 -8.46 16.04 11.41
C GLU A 51 -7.31 16.58 10.58
N SER A 52 -6.61 17.56 11.14
CA SER A 52 -5.45 18.15 10.48
C SER A 52 -4.18 17.45 10.92
N VAL A 53 -3.51 16.79 9.97
CA VAL A 53 -2.33 15.95 10.21
C VAL A 53 -1.12 16.49 9.44
N ARG A 54 0.09 16.11 9.85
CA ARG A 54 1.30 16.42 9.08
C ARG A 54 1.37 15.53 7.85
N THR A 55 1.96 16.03 6.78
CA THR A 55 2.28 15.22 5.60
C THR A 55 3.68 14.65 5.68
N VAL A 56 3.86 13.43 5.17
CA VAL A 56 5.14 12.72 5.14
C VAL A 56 5.35 12.05 3.78
N GLU A 57 6.61 12.01 3.36
CA GLU A 57 7.03 11.21 2.22
C GLU A 57 7.35 9.78 2.69
N CYS A 58 6.97 8.76 1.92
CA CYS A 58 7.23 7.37 2.31
C CYS A 58 8.72 7.04 2.46
N ALA A 59 9.59 7.67 1.66
CA ALA A 59 11.02 7.54 1.85
C ALA A 59 11.50 8.07 3.21
N ASP A 60 10.87 9.12 3.75
CA ASP A 60 11.25 9.65 5.08
C ASP A 60 10.92 8.66 6.20
N LEU A 61 9.88 7.85 6.05
CA LEU A 61 9.57 6.78 7.00
C LEU A 61 10.72 5.78 7.11
N LEU A 62 11.29 5.35 5.97
CA LEU A 62 12.44 4.43 5.96
C LEU A 62 13.74 5.11 6.44
N ARG A 63 13.89 6.43 6.29
CA ARG A 63 15.01 7.17 6.89
C ARG A 63 14.94 7.21 8.41
N VAL A 64 13.74 7.42 8.95
CA VAL A 64 13.52 7.59 10.40
C VAL A 64 13.48 6.24 11.12
N PHE A 65 12.77 5.26 10.56
CA PHE A 65 12.53 3.97 11.21
C PHE A 65 13.46 2.86 10.73
N GLY A 66 14.24 3.11 9.67
CA GLY A 66 15.23 2.19 9.14
C GLY A 66 14.67 1.20 8.11
N TYR A 67 15.33 0.06 8.00
CA TYR A 67 15.05 -0.95 6.99
C TYR A 67 13.83 -1.80 7.33
N ALA A 68 12.87 -1.88 6.41
CA ALA A 68 11.74 -2.80 6.48
C ALA A 68 12.02 -4.05 5.63
N VAL A 69 11.73 -5.25 6.14
CA VAL A 69 11.75 -6.48 5.30
C VAL A 69 10.48 -6.55 4.44
N TYR A 70 9.36 -6.15 5.03
CA TYR A 70 8.02 -6.16 4.45
C TYR A 70 7.44 -4.76 4.59
N MET A 71 6.84 -4.23 3.53
CA MET A 71 6.13 -2.95 3.55
C MET A 71 4.85 -3.10 2.75
N LYS A 72 3.72 -2.71 3.35
CA LYS A 72 2.44 -2.55 2.67
C LYS A 72 2.12 -1.06 2.54
N ILE A 73 1.65 -0.66 1.36
CA ILE A 73 1.17 0.69 1.03
C ILE A 73 -0.31 0.54 0.72
N ASP A 74 -1.15 1.16 1.53
CA ASP A 74 -2.61 1.10 1.47
C ASP A 74 -3.12 2.44 2.01
N VAL A 75 -3.16 3.43 1.11
CA VAL A 75 -3.26 4.85 1.47
C VAL A 75 -4.15 5.62 0.48
N GLU A 76 -5.20 4.97 -0.02
CA GLU A 76 -6.28 5.50 -0.88
C GLU A 76 -5.95 6.78 -1.67
N SER A 77 -5.73 6.65 -2.98
CA SER A 77 -5.38 7.73 -3.93
C SER A 77 -3.98 8.32 -3.77
N SER A 78 -3.22 7.92 -2.76
CA SER A 78 -1.82 8.34 -2.55
C SER A 78 -0.83 7.18 -2.62
N THR A 79 -1.25 5.98 -3.05
CA THR A 79 -0.36 4.83 -3.21
C THR A 79 0.76 5.15 -4.19
N ILE A 80 0.44 5.84 -5.29
CA ILE A 80 1.44 6.25 -6.28
C ILE A 80 2.40 7.32 -5.75
N ASP A 81 1.93 8.28 -4.95
CA ASP A 81 2.80 9.29 -4.31
C ASP A 81 3.83 8.63 -3.39
N CYS A 82 3.39 7.64 -2.62
CA CYS A 82 4.26 6.83 -1.76
C CYS A 82 5.32 6.08 -2.58
N LEU A 83 4.89 5.44 -3.68
CA LEU A 83 5.76 4.67 -4.56
C LEU A 83 6.81 5.56 -5.25
N GLU A 84 6.40 6.71 -5.77
CA GLU A 84 7.30 7.68 -6.41
C GLU A 84 8.31 8.27 -5.43
N SER A 85 7.88 8.53 -4.18
CA SER A 85 8.79 8.93 -3.11
C SER A 85 9.89 7.89 -2.87
N LEU A 86 9.55 6.60 -2.85
CA LEU A 86 10.52 5.52 -2.71
C LEU A 86 11.44 5.42 -3.93
N ALA A 87 10.90 5.50 -5.15
CA ALA A 87 11.69 5.43 -6.37
C ALA A 87 12.66 6.61 -6.52
N GLU A 88 12.20 7.84 -6.21
CA GLU A 88 13.04 9.03 -6.28
C GLU A 88 14.13 9.05 -5.21
N SER A 89 13.90 8.40 -4.06
CA SER A 89 14.96 8.23 -3.07
C SER A 89 16.16 7.43 -3.58
N GLN A 90 16.01 6.66 -4.67
CA GLN A 90 17.08 5.89 -5.29
C GLN A 90 17.80 6.66 -6.40
N SER A 91 17.33 7.85 -6.79
CA SER A 91 17.99 8.66 -7.82
C SER A 91 19.26 9.32 -7.27
N GLU A 92 20.30 9.39 -8.09
CA GLU A 92 21.51 10.14 -7.78
C GLU A 92 21.20 11.64 -7.91
N GLY A 93 20.84 12.31 -6.80
CA GLY A 93 20.33 13.67 -6.93
C GLY A 93 20.42 14.57 -5.72
N ASN A 94 19.88 14.19 -4.55
CA ASN A 94 19.79 15.16 -3.44
C ASN A 94 19.63 14.58 -2.02
N ARG A 95 19.50 13.26 -1.85
CA ARG A 95 19.33 12.62 -0.54
C ARG A 95 20.03 11.26 -0.52
N SER A 96 20.47 10.81 0.65
CA SER A 96 20.98 9.45 0.83
C SER A 96 19.90 8.42 0.46
N PRO A 97 20.23 7.41 -0.37
CA PRO A 97 19.30 6.34 -0.70
C PRO A 97 18.78 5.63 0.54
N VAL A 98 17.49 5.34 0.54
CA VAL A 98 16.87 4.59 1.64
C VAL A 98 16.91 3.09 1.32
N PRO A 99 17.09 2.22 2.31
CA PRO A 99 17.09 0.79 2.07
C PRO A 99 15.65 0.33 1.78
N LEU A 100 15.37 -0.05 0.53
CA LEU A 100 14.03 -0.46 0.09
C LEU A 100 13.67 -1.88 0.58
N PRO A 101 12.39 -2.14 0.87
CA PRO A 101 11.96 -3.42 1.42
C PRO A 101 12.09 -4.58 0.43
N LYS A 102 12.40 -5.77 0.95
CA LYS A 102 12.47 -6.97 0.12
C LYS A 102 11.13 -7.28 -0.54
N PHE A 103 10.06 -7.14 0.24
CA PHE A 103 8.69 -7.33 -0.22
C PHE A 103 7.90 -6.03 -0.05
N LEU A 104 7.32 -5.58 -1.15
CA LEU A 104 6.40 -4.46 -1.20
C LEU A 104 5.02 -4.98 -1.59
N SER A 105 3.96 -4.47 -1.00
CA SER A 105 2.60 -4.67 -1.49
C SER A 105 1.90 -3.33 -1.54
N MET A 106 1.08 -3.15 -2.57
CA MET A 106 0.41 -1.91 -2.88
C MET A 106 -1.00 -2.24 -3.32
N GLU A 107 -1.97 -1.49 -2.84
CA GLU A 107 -3.34 -1.59 -3.34
C GLU A 107 -3.38 -1.20 -4.84
N LEU A 108 -4.06 -2.00 -5.66
CA LEU A 108 -4.36 -1.67 -7.04
C LEU A 108 -5.62 -0.79 -7.10
N GLU A 109 -5.42 0.52 -6.92
CA GLU A 109 -6.52 1.50 -6.85
C GLU A 109 -7.20 1.79 -8.20
N ALA A 110 -6.46 1.65 -9.31
CA ALA A 110 -6.98 1.88 -10.65
C ALA A 110 -6.10 1.23 -11.72
N ALA A 111 -6.73 0.72 -12.79
CA ALA A 111 -6.01 0.15 -13.93
C ALA A 111 -5.09 1.17 -14.64
N SER A 112 -5.41 2.47 -14.55
CA SER A 112 -4.62 3.56 -15.13
C SER A 112 -3.31 3.86 -14.39
N LEU A 113 -3.14 3.39 -13.16
CA LEU A 113 -1.90 3.57 -12.39
C LEU A 113 -0.86 2.48 -12.68
N PHE A 114 -1.27 1.45 -13.41
CA PHE A 114 -0.50 0.22 -13.53
C PHE A 114 0.82 0.39 -14.29
N GLU A 115 0.85 1.16 -15.39
CA GLU A 115 2.12 1.51 -16.05
C GLU A 115 3.07 2.24 -15.08
N ARG A 116 2.55 3.19 -14.30
CA ARG A 116 3.36 3.94 -13.32
C ARG A 116 3.89 3.03 -12.21
N PHE A 117 3.11 2.04 -11.78
CA PHE A 117 3.59 1.04 -10.83
C PHE A 117 4.73 0.22 -11.41
N TYR A 118 4.58 -0.28 -12.65
CA TYR A 118 5.63 -1.01 -13.34
C TYR A 118 6.94 -0.22 -13.42
N GLU A 119 6.88 1.02 -13.91
CA GLU A 119 8.05 1.87 -14.10
C GLU A 119 8.79 2.15 -12.78
N ASN A 120 8.06 2.48 -11.72
CA ASN A 120 8.67 2.75 -10.42
C ASN A 120 9.23 1.48 -9.76
N LEU A 121 8.53 0.35 -9.84
CA LEU A 121 9.03 -0.94 -9.35
C LEU A 121 10.33 -1.35 -10.07
N GLN A 122 10.38 -1.14 -11.39
CA GLN A 122 11.57 -1.42 -12.19
C GLN A 122 12.73 -0.49 -11.81
N ARG A 123 12.50 0.83 -11.67
CA ARG A 123 13.51 1.80 -11.20
C ARG A 123 14.10 1.44 -9.85
N MET A 124 13.26 0.86 -8.98
CA MET A 124 13.64 0.37 -7.66
C MET A 124 14.25 -1.03 -7.67
N GLY A 125 14.43 -1.68 -8.82
CA GLY A 125 15.04 -3.01 -8.92
C GLY A 125 14.20 -4.15 -8.34
N TYR A 126 12.88 -4.00 -8.29
CA TYR A 126 12.00 -5.16 -8.09
C TYR A 126 12.01 -6.01 -9.36
N LEU A 127 12.02 -7.33 -9.20
CA LEU A 127 12.20 -8.27 -10.33
C LEU A 127 11.00 -9.19 -10.53
N PHE A 128 10.16 -9.33 -9.50
CA PHE A 128 9.06 -10.27 -9.49
C PHE A 128 7.81 -9.65 -8.91
N TYR A 129 6.64 -10.16 -9.31
CA TYR A 129 5.37 -9.74 -8.76
C TYR A 129 4.35 -10.88 -8.61
N LYS A 130 3.27 -10.57 -7.87
CA LYS A 130 2.00 -11.32 -7.79
C LYS A 130 0.85 -10.32 -7.73
N ALA A 131 -0.25 -10.63 -8.40
CA ALA A 131 -1.52 -9.94 -8.18
C ALA A 131 -2.37 -10.80 -7.24
N CYS A 132 -2.68 -10.29 -6.05
CA CYS A 132 -3.29 -11.04 -4.97
C CYS A 132 -4.70 -10.54 -4.72
N ARG A 133 -5.69 -11.44 -4.73
CA ARG A 133 -7.06 -11.12 -4.29
C ARG A 133 -7.06 -10.85 -2.79
N GLN A 134 -7.69 -9.77 -2.37
CA GLN A 134 -7.88 -9.47 -0.96
C GLN A 134 -9.22 -10.00 -0.44
N TYR A 135 -10.29 -9.97 -1.24
CA TYR A 135 -11.66 -10.20 -0.76
C TYR A 135 -11.84 -11.58 -0.13
N ILE A 136 -11.17 -12.60 -0.68
CA ILE A 136 -11.19 -13.98 -0.12
C ILE A 136 -10.61 -14.10 1.30
N TYR A 137 -9.87 -13.08 1.75
CA TYR A 137 -9.27 -12.99 3.09
C TYR A 137 -9.94 -11.92 3.97
N SER A 138 -11.00 -11.30 3.47
CA SER A 138 -11.78 -10.28 4.15
C SER A 138 -13.01 -10.93 4.82
N PRO A 139 -13.12 -10.93 6.15
CA PRO A 139 -14.27 -11.54 6.83
C PRO A 139 -15.52 -10.67 6.66
N ALA A 140 -16.66 -11.28 6.31
CA ALA A 140 -17.92 -10.58 6.05
C ALA A 140 -18.35 -9.50 7.07
N PRO A 141 -18.12 -9.63 8.39
CA PRO A 141 -18.41 -8.54 9.33
C PRO A 141 -17.67 -7.24 9.01
N CYS A 142 -16.39 -7.29 8.61
CA CYS A 142 -15.61 -6.08 8.36
C CYS A 142 -16.13 -5.35 7.10
N GLU A 143 -16.55 -6.08 6.06
CA GLU A 143 -17.12 -5.51 4.83
C GLU A 143 -18.46 -4.82 5.05
N GLN A 144 -19.17 -5.24 6.10
CA GLN A 144 -20.41 -4.61 6.53
C GLN A 144 -20.15 -3.43 7.49
N GLY A 145 -18.89 -3.02 7.65
CA GLY A 145 -18.48 -1.95 8.57
C GLY A 145 -18.63 -2.34 10.05
N ARG A 146 -18.70 -3.63 10.37
CA ARG A 146 -18.90 -4.13 11.74
C ARG A 146 -17.55 -4.51 12.35
N TYR A 147 -16.86 -3.51 12.87
CA TYR A 147 -15.58 -3.68 13.55
C TYR A 147 -15.79 -4.05 15.02
N SER A 148 -14.91 -4.88 15.56
CA SER A 148 -14.87 -5.24 16.98
C SER A 148 -13.43 -5.49 17.42
N ARG A 149 -13.22 -5.85 18.69
CA ARG A 149 -11.88 -6.27 19.15
C ARG A 149 -11.43 -7.58 18.49
N GLU A 150 -12.38 -8.43 18.11
CA GLU A 150 -12.17 -9.70 17.42
C GLU A 150 -12.05 -9.54 15.90
N VAL A 151 -12.68 -8.51 15.33
CA VAL A 151 -12.60 -8.14 13.91
C VAL A 151 -12.13 -6.69 13.79
N PRO A 152 -10.83 -6.42 13.99
CA PRO A 152 -10.31 -5.06 14.04
C PRO A 152 -10.14 -4.40 12.66
N GLY A 153 -10.37 -5.13 11.56
CA GLY A 153 -10.25 -4.61 10.20
C GLY A 153 -10.48 -5.68 9.13
N CYS A 154 -10.39 -5.27 7.86
CA CYS A 154 -10.44 -6.19 6.73
C CYS A 154 -9.04 -6.72 6.39
N GLY A 155 -8.95 -8.01 6.07
CA GLY A 155 -7.70 -8.70 5.84
C GLY A 155 -7.15 -8.45 4.43
N SER A 156 -5.84 -8.19 4.33
CA SER A 156 -5.13 -8.07 3.05
C SER A 156 -4.58 -9.41 2.51
N GLY A 157 -4.88 -10.50 3.21
CA GLY A 157 -4.35 -11.82 2.90
C GLY A 157 -2.88 -12.05 3.27
N PRO A 158 -2.32 -13.20 2.86
CA PRO A 158 -0.93 -13.56 3.14
C PRO A 158 0.07 -12.61 2.47
N PHE A 159 1.19 -12.36 3.14
CA PHE A 159 2.20 -11.40 2.68
C PHE A 159 3.53 -12.05 2.27
N GLY A 160 4.31 -11.34 1.45
CA GLY A 160 5.65 -11.77 1.02
C GLY A 160 5.65 -13.15 0.34
N THR A 161 6.47 -14.09 0.83
CA THR A 161 6.56 -15.44 0.23
C THR A 161 5.27 -16.23 0.31
N ALA A 162 4.42 -15.96 1.31
CA ALA A 162 3.14 -16.64 1.51
C ALA A 162 2.03 -16.07 0.64
N ALA A 163 2.23 -14.90 0.02
CA ALA A 163 1.25 -14.27 -0.87
C ALA A 163 0.85 -15.21 -2.00
N VAL A 164 -0.42 -15.16 -2.40
CA VAL A 164 -1.02 -16.08 -3.37
C VAL A 164 -1.47 -15.28 -4.58
N ASP A 165 -0.74 -15.42 -5.69
CA ASP A 165 -1.16 -14.89 -6.98
C ASP A 165 -2.47 -15.55 -7.40
N TYR A 166 -3.42 -14.75 -7.86
CA TYR A 166 -4.76 -15.20 -8.21
C TYR A 166 -4.79 -16.24 -9.35
N GLN A 167 -3.75 -16.30 -10.20
CA GLN A 167 -3.67 -17.25 -11.31
C GLN A 167 -2.67 -18.38 -11.06
N GLN A 168 -1.50 -18.04 -10.51
CA GLN A 168 -0.37 -18.97 -10.40
C GLN A 168 -0.13 -19.48 -8.98
N GLY A 169 -0.99 -19.10 -8.02
CA GLY A 169 -0.89 -19.48 -6.62
C GLY A 169 0.39 -18.95 -5.99
N LEU A 170 1.21 -19.83 -5.42
CA LEU A 170 2.42 -19.41 -4.70
C LEU A 170 3.58 -18.96 -5.60
N ARG A 171 3.46 -19.11 -6.92
CA ARG A 171 4.54 -18.76 -7.87
C ARG A 171 4.58 -17.26 -8.13
N TRP A 172 5.79 -16.74 -8.29
CA TRP A 172 6.06 -15.36 -8.67
C TRP A 172 6.22 -15.24 -10.18
N LYS A 173 5.64 -14.19 -10.78
CA LYS A 173 5.83 -13.82 -12.19
C LYS A 173 7.00 -12.85 -12.32
N GLY A 174 7.64 -12.79 -13.48
CA GLY A 174 8.67 -11.79 -13.77
C GLY A 174 8.04 -10.40 -13.91
N LEU A 175 8.64 -9.36 -13.34
CA LEU A 175 8.08 -7.99 -13.41
C LEU A 175 7.86 -7.52 -14.85
N SER A 176 8.66 -8.00 -15.81
CA SER A 176 8.49 -7.70 -17.24
C SER A 176 7.16 -8.17 -17.83
N GLU A 177 6.48 -9.13 -17.19
CA GLU A 177 5.17 -9.61 -17.63
C GLU A 177 4.04 -8.66 -17.18
N LEU A 178 4.31 -7.84 -16.14
CA LEU A 178 3.32 -6.99 -15.49
C LEU A 178 2.52 -6.16 -16.50
N PRO A 179 3.10 -5.37 -17.44
CA PRO A 179 2.33 -4.51 -18.34
C PRO A 179 1.23 -5.21 -19.15
N SER A 180 1.43 -6.51 -19.43
CA SER A 180 0.50 -7.36 -20.19
C SER A 180 -0.51 -8.12 -19.32
N ASP A 181 -0.29 -8.17 -18.01
CA ASP A 181 -1.14 -8.88 -17.07
C ASP A 181 -2.31 -8.02 -16.59
N ARG A 182 -3.32 -7.94 -17.46
CA ARG A 182 -4.51 -7.11 -17.28
C ARG A 182 -5.76 -7.90 -16.89
N ARG A 183 -5.67 -9.22 -16.68
CA ARG A 183 -6.88 -10.04 -16.46
C ARG A 183 -7.59 -9.74 -15.14
N TRP A 184 -6.89 -9.16 -14.16
CA TRP A 184 -7.49 -8.71 -12.90
C TRP A 184 -8.35 -7.46 -13.07
N VAL A 185 -8.15 -6.68 -14.14
CA VAL A 185 -8.82 -5.38 -14.35
C VAL A 185 -10.32 -5.53 -14.45
N GLU A 186 -10.83 -6.53 -15.18
CA GLU A 186 -12.27 -6.76 -15.31
C GLU A 186 -12.92 -7.05 -13.95
N GLU A 187 -12.29 -7.89 -13.13
CA GLU A 187 -12.79 -8.22 -11.79
C GLU A 187 -12.73 -7.03 -10.84
N PHE A 188 -11.66 -6.23 -10.92
CA PHE A 188 -11.51 -5.01 -10.14
C PHE A 188 -12.55 -3.95 -10.53
N GLU A 189 -12.67 -3.63 -11.83
CA GLU A 189 -13.56 -2.58 -12.33
C GLU A 189 -15.05 -2.94 -12.19
N SER A 190 -15.38 -4.23 -12.19
CA SER A 190 -16.73 -4.70 -11.88
C SER A 190 -17.05 -4.75 -10.38
N GLY A 191 -16.06 -4.49 -9.52
CA GLY A 191 -16.19 -4.54 -8.07
C GLY A 191 -16.33 -5.96 -7.51
N LEU A 192 -15.92 -6.98 -8.27
CA LEU A 192 -15.96 -8.38 -7.82
C LEU A 192 -14.89 -8.68 -6.77
N ASP A 193 -13.74 -8.01 -6.82
CA ASP A 193 -12.64 -8.22 -5.89
C ASP A 193 -11.76 -6.98 -5.78
N TRP A 194 -10.95 -6.92 -4.73
CA TRP A 194 -9.87 -5.95 -4.56
C TRP A 194 -8.53 -6.67 -4.72
N PHE A 195 -7.56 -5.99 -5.30
CA PHE A 195 -6.27 -6.59 -5.58
C PHE A 195 -5.13 -5.81 -4.94
N ASP A 196 -4.19 -6.55 -4.35
CA ASP A 196 -2.86 -6.04 -4.04
C ASP A 196 -1.86 -6.47 -5.13
N LEU A 197 -0.99 -5.54 -5.52
CA LEU A 197 0.21 -5.85 -6.28
C LEU A 197 1.38 -6.06 -5.33
N HIS A 198 1.76 -7.32 -5.16
CA HIS A 198 2.94 -7.69 -4.39
C HIS A 198 4.16 -7.71 -5.29
N ALA A 199 5.25 -7.06 -4.89
CA ALA A 199 6.52 -7.04 -5.59
C ALA A 199 7.65 -7.59 -4.70
N MET A 200 8.63 -8.26 -5.33
CA MET A 200 9.80 -8.82 -4.65
C MET A 200 11.11 -8.43 -5.34
N ARG A 201 12.10 -8.08 -4.53
CA ARG A 201 13.51 -7.88 -4.91
C ARG A 201 14.31 -9.15 -4.57
N VAL A 202 15.35 -9.46 -5.34
CA VAL A 202 16.35 -10.44 -4.93
C VAL A 202 17.28 -9.73 -3.93
N ALA A 203 17.57 -10.41 -2.81
CA ALA A 203 18.43 -9.88 -1.77
C ALA A 203 19.90 -9.87 -2.19
#